data_AF-K1TH52-F1
#
_entry.id   AF-K1TH52-F1
#
_cell.length_a   1.000
_cell.length_b   1.000
_cell.length_c   1.000
_cell.angle_alpha   90.00
_cell.angle_beta   90.00
_cell.angle_gamma   90.00
#
_symmetry.space_group_name_H-M   'P 1'
#
loop_
_entity.id
_entity.type
_entity.pdbx_description
1 polymer ?
#
loop_
_entity_poly.entity_id
_entity_poly.type
_entity_poly.pdbx_seq_one_letter_code
_entity_poly.pdbx_strand_id
1 'polypeptide(L)' 'MDGIFVPNISIGIPVVKSVRRYTQMFLDVHLMIDRPHRYVGAFCDAGADLVVFHVEADEPRGLFLPRSRT' A
#
# COMPACT_ATOMS: atom_id res chain seq x y z
N MET A 1 6.70 1.03 -5.20
CA MET A 1 6.73 0.48 -6.57
C MET A 1 7.47 -0.84 -6.53
N ASP A 2 6.98 -1.87 -7.20
CA ASP A 2 7.46 -3.26 -7.07
C ASP A 2 8.04 -3.88 -8.36
N GLY A 3 8.06 -3.16 -9.48
CA GLY A 3 8.50 -3.72 -10.76
C GLY A 3 7.45 -4.60 -11.46
N ILE A 4 6.29 -4.85 -10.83
CA ILE A 4 5.22 -5.72 -11.35
C ILE A 4 4.04 -4.86 -11.81
N PHE A 5 3.46 -4.06 -10.91
CA PHE A 5 2.36 -3.16 -11.27
C PHE A 5 2.84 -1.98 -12.12
N VAL A 6 4.07 -1.52 -11.86
CA VAL A 6 4.79 -0.54 -12.67
C VAL A 6 6.22 -1.05 -12.92
N PRO A 7 6.86 -0.71 -14.05
CA PRO A 7 8.20 -1.23 -14.37
C PRO A 7 9.31 -0.70 -13.46
N ASN A 8 9.05 0.37 -12.70
CA ASN A 8 10.01 0.96 -11.77
C ASN A 8 9.99 0.26 -10.41
N ILE A 9 11.16 0.17 -9.78
CA ILE A 9 11.32 -0.26 -8.38
C ILE A 9 11.76 0.96 -7.57
N SER A 10 11.13 1.15 -6.40
CA SER A 10 11.44 2.27 -5.50
C SER A 10 11.83 1.80 -4.11
N ILE A 11 11.13 2.27 -3.08
CA ILE A 11 11.40 1.99 -1.68
C ILE A 11 10.22 1.24 -1.06
N GLY A 12 10.54 0.39 -0.08
CA GLY A 12 9.55 -0.42 0.65
C GLY A 12 9.46 -0.05 2.13
N ILE A 13 8.83 -0.94 2.89
CA ILE A 13 8.56 -0.84 4.33
C ILE A 13 9.78 -0.41 5.18
N PRO A 14 11.01 -0.95 4.98
CA PRO A 14 12.15 -0.58 5.83
C PRO A 14 12.49 0.91 5.75
N VAL A 15 12.29 1.53 4.58
CA VAL A 15 12.58 2.96 4.38
C VAL A 15 11.52 3.81 5.06
N VAL A 16 10.22 3.48 4.93
CA VAL A 16 9.14 4.17 5.66
C VAL A 16 9.39 4.15 7.16
N LYS A 17 9.71 2.97 7.70
CA LYS A 17 10.05 2.79 9.12
C LYS A 17 11.28 3.60 9.54
N SER A 18 12.24 3.78 8.64
CA SER A 18 13.41 4.63 8.89
C SER A 18 13.03 6.10 8.94
N VAL A 19 12.31 6.59 7.94
CA VAL A 19 11.88 7.99 7.82
C VAL A 19 11.01 8.41 9.00
N ARG A 20 10.06 7.55 9.44
CA ARG A 20 9.18 7.85 10.58
C ARG A 20 9.94 8.21 11.86
N ARG A 21 11.16 7.69 12.06
CA ARG A 21 11.98 8.02 13.24
C ARG A 21 12.52 9.45 13.24
N TYR A 22 12.59 10.10 12.08
CA TYR A 22 13.24 11.41 11.91
C TYR A 22 12.26 12.56 11.67
N THR A 23 10.98 12.26 11.45
CA THR A 23 9.95 13.29 11.25
C THR A 23 8.67 12.93 11.97
N GLN A 24 7.88 13.93 12.36
CA GLN A 24 6.48 13.80 12.81
C GLN A 24 5.50 14.33 11.75
N MET A 25 6.00 14.75 10.58
CA MET A 25 5.16 15.18 9.47
C MET A 25 4.33 14.01 8.94
N PHE A 26 3.20 14.35 8.33
CA PHE A 26 2.32 13.38 7.69
C PHE A 26 3.05 12.61 6.59
N LEU A 27 3.01 11.27 6.65
CA LEU A 27 3.59 10.37 5.67
C LEU A 27 2.49 9.78 4.79
N ASP A 28 2.37 10.32 3.58
CA ASP A 28 1.53 9.78 2.51
C ASP A 28 2.31 8.70 1.73
N VAL A 29 1.81 7.47 1.76
CA VAL A 29 2.41 6.32 1.10
C VAL A 29 1.53 5.85 -0.05
N HIS A 30 2.00 6.11 -1.27
CA HIS A 30 1.34 5.67 -2.50
C HIS A 30 1.91 4.32 -2.97
N LEU A 31 1.10 3.27 -2.82
CA LEU A 31 1.41 1.91 -3.24
C LEU A 31 1.04 1.71 -4.72
N MET A 32 2.07 1.76 -5.57
CA MET A 32 2.04 1.25 -6.94
C MET A 32 2.63 -0.17 -6.95
N ILE A 33 1.90 -1.15 -6.42
CA ILE A 33 2.33 -2.55 -6.29
C ILE A 33 1.19 -3.50 -6.61
N ASP A 34 1.49 -4.72 -7.04
CA ASP A 34 0.52 -5.79 -7.24
C ASP A 34 -0.06 -6.26 -5.89
N ARG A 35 -1.39 -6.47 -5.85
CA ARG A 35 -2.15 -6.96 -4.69
C ARG A 35 -1.83 -6.17 -3.40
N PRO A 36 -2.08 -4.85 -3.38
CA PRO A 36 -1.67 -3.97 -2.28
C PRO A 36 -2.27 -4.36 -0.93
N HIS A 37 -3.46 -4.98 -0.90
CA HIS A 37 -4.15 -5.44 0.32
C HIS A 37 -3.27 -6.29 1.25
N ARG A 38 -2.28 -7.00 0.69
CA ARG A 38 -1.34 -7.85 1.46
C ARG A 38 -0.35 -7.04 2.29
N TYR A 39 -0.11 -5.79 1.92
CA TYR A 39 0.97 -4.97 2.45
C TYR A 39 0.48 -3.71 3.18
N VAL A 40 -0.76 -3.28 2.97
CA VAL A 40 -1.32 -2.06 3.62
C VAL A 40 -1.03 -2.04 5.12
N GLY A 41 -1.36 -3.12 5.83
CA GLY A 41 -1.13 -3.19 7.28
C GLY A 41 0.33 -2.99 7.68
N ALA A 42 1.25 -3.62 6.96
CA ALA A 42 2.68 -3.50 7.23
C ALA A 42 3.23 -2.08 6.94
N PHE A 43 2.65 -1.35 5.98
CA PHE A 43 2.99 0.05 5.75
C PHE A 43 2.44 0.97 6.85
N CYS A 44 1.21 0.72 7.33
CA CYS A 44 0.65 1.42 8.49
C CYS A 44 1.52 1.18 9.74
N ASP A 45 1.90 -0.07 10.03
CA ASP A 45 2.77 -0.43 11.14
C ASP A 45 4.18 0.21 11.03
N ALA A 46 4.62 0.50 9.82
CA ALA A 46 5.88 1.20 9.56
C ALA A 46 5.79 2.71 9.82
N GLY A 47 4.59 3.25 10.04
CA GLY A 47 4.34 4.65 10.34
C GLY A 47 3.78 5.46 9.16
N ALA A 48 3.20 4.82 8.15
CA ALA A 48 2.40 5.53 7.14
C ALA A 48 1.12 6.10 7.79
N ASP A 49 0.84 7.37 7.54
CA ASP A 49 -0.38 8.04 8.05
C ASP A 49 -1.53 7.89 7.05
N LEU A 50 -1.19 7.86 5.76
CA LEU A 50 -2.11 7.56 4.66
C LEU A 50 -1.51 6.53 3.74
N VAL A 51 -2.34 5.57 3.32
CA VAL A 51 -1.98 4.57 2.33
C VAL A 51 -2.97 4.68 1.17
N VAL A 52 -2.47 5.06 0.00
CA VAL A 52 -3.24 5.13 -1.24
C VAL A 52 -2.74 4.05 -2.19
N PHE A 53 -3.62 3.41 -2.93
CA PHE A 53 -3.25 2.44 -3.96
C PHE A 53 -4.20 2.55 -5.16
N HIS A 54 -3.78 1.98 -6.28
CA HIS A 54 -4.61 1.90 -7.48
C HIS A 54 -5.62 0.77 -7.35
N VAL A 55 -6.91 1.04 -7.58
CA VAL A 55 -7.97 0.02 -7.50
C VAL A 55 -7.74 -1.10 -8.51
N GLU A 56 -7.12 -0.79 -9.64
CA GLU A 56 -6.74 -1.71 -10.70
C GLU A 56 -5.60 -2.65 -10.30
N ALA A 57 -4.82 -2.28 -9.27
CA ALA A 57 -3.72 -3.10 -8.76
C ALA A 57 -4.22 -4.23 -7.84
N ASP A 58 -5.48 -4.17 -7.43
CA ASP A 58 -6.13 -5.25 -6.72
C ASP A 58 -7.04 -6.02 -7.68
N GLU A 59 -6.93 -7.35 -7.71
CA GLU A 59 -7.81 -8.17 -8.57
C GLU A 59 -9.29 -7.87 -8.24
N PRO A 60 -10.20 -7.86 -9.23
CA PRO A 60 -11.63 -7.63 -8.98
C PRO A 60 -12.32 -8.72 -8.14
N ARG A 61 -11.59 -9.68 -7.56
CA ARG A 61 -12.15 -10.78 -6.77
C ARG A 61 -12.49 -10.43 -5.33
N GLY A 62 -11.98 -9.33 -4.77
CA GLY A 62 -12.24 -8.93 -3.38
C GLY A 62 -13.26 -7.79 -3.23
N LEU A 63 -13.30 -6.87 -4.19
CA LEU A 63 -14.10 -5.64 -4.11
C LEU A 63 -15.49 -5.76 -4.75
N PHE A 64 -15.66 -6.69 -5.70
CA PHE A 64 -16.92 -6.93 -6.43
C PHE A 64 -17.64 -8.22 -6.04
N LEU A 65 -17.29 -8.86 -4.92
CA LEU A 65 -18.13 -9.94 -4.40
C LEU A 65 -19.48 -9.33 -4.01
N PRO A 66 -20.61 -9.78 -4.59
CA PRO A 66 -21.90 -9.39 -4.10
C PRO A 66 -21.94 -9.77 -2.62
N ARG A 67 -22.14 -8.79 -1.73
CA ARG A 67 -22.46 -9.11 -0.34
C ARG A 67 -23.68 -10.02 -0.40
N SER A 68 -23.48 -11.30 -0.07
CA SER A 68 -24.56 -12.27 0.05
C SER A 68 -25.55 -11.69 1.07
N ARG A 69 -26.63 -11.09 0.56
CA ARG A 69 -27.77 -10.69 1.36
C ARG A 69 -28.41 -11.98 1.84
N THR A 70 -28.36 -12.19 3.15
CA THR A 70 -29.33 -13.01 3.90
C THR A 70 -30.75 -12.70 3.47
#